data_AF-A0A4R1NG50-F1
#
_entry.id   AF-A0A4R1NG50-F1
#
_cell.length_a   1.000
_cell.length_b   1.000
_cell.length_c   1.000
_cell.angle_alpha   90.00
_cell.angle_beta   90.00
_cell.angle_gamma   90.00
#
_symmetry.space_group_name_H-M   'P 1'
#
loop_
_entity.id
_entity.type
_entity.pdbx_description
1 polymer ?
#
loop_
_entity_poly.entity_id
_entity_poly.type
_entity_poly.pdbx_seq_one_letter_code
_entity_poly.pdbx_strand_id
1 'polypeptide(L)'
;MTELTYLQGYPEHLLAQVRTLIREQRLGAVLQQRYPGTHSVTSDKALYQYVVGLKNAYLRNAPPVDKVAWDSKIHVIKNALGLHTAVSRIQGAKLKAKAEIRIATVFKKAPADLLRMIAVHELAHLKEKQHDKAFYQLCCHMEPRYHQLEFDTRLWLTQLALADGENLD
;
A
#
# COMPACT_ATOMS: atom_id res chain seq x y z
N MET A 1 -15.27 12.40 -18.06
CA MET A 1 -14.69 11.03 -18.10
C MET A 1 -14.25 10.74 -16.68
N THR A 2 -14.65 9.63 -16.08
CA THR A 2 -14.22 9.28 -14.71
C THR A 2 -12.70 9.33 -14.62
N GLU A 3 -12.17 10.26 -13.84
CA GLU A 3 -10.74 10.37 -13.61
C GLU A 3 -10.28 9.18 -12.77
N LEU A 4 -9.31 8.41 -13.27
CA LEU A 4 -8.78 7.24 -12.56
C LEU A 4 -7.56 7.65 -11.75
N THR A 5 -7.76 8.46 -10.71
CA THR A 5 -6.71 9.09 -9.90
C THR A 5 -5.63 8.09 -9.43
N TYR A 6 -6.04 6.92 -8.96
CA TYR A 6 -5.10 5.90 -8.46
C TYR A 6 -4.37 5.11 -9.56
N LEU A 7 -4.81 5.20 -10.82
CA LEU A 7 -4.30 4.40 -11.94
C LEU A 7 -3.59 5.28 -12.99
N GLN A 8 -3.28 6.53 -12.67
CA GLN A 8 -2.48 7.37 -13.54
C GLN A 8 -1.13 6.69 -13.85
N GLY A 9 -0.72 6.72 -15.12
CA GLY A 9 0.52 6.09 -15.60
C GLY A 9 0.39 4.64 -16.08
N TYR A 10 -0.75 3.96 -15.87
CA TYR A 10 -0.98 2.66 -16.49
C TYR A 10 -1.33 2.80 -17.98
N PRO A 11 -1.00 1.80 -18.82
CA PRO A 11 -1.34 1.81 -20.25
C PRO A 11 -2.83 2.00 -20.51
N GLU A 12 -3.17 2.79 -21.54
CA GLU A 12 -4.57 3.15 -21.84
C GLU A 12 -5.48 1.93 -22.08
N HIS A 13 -4.97 0.83 -22.64
CA HIS A 13 -5.76 -0.38 -22.82
C HIS A 13 -6.24 -1.01 -21.49
N LEU A 14 -5.46 -0.87 -20.40
CA LEU A 14 -5.89 -1.29 -19.07
C LEU A 14 -6.90 -0.29 -18.50
N LEU A 15 -6.63 1.01 -18.64
CA LEU A 15 -7.55 2.05 -18.19
C LEU A 15 -8.92 1.94 -18.85
N ALA A 16 -8.98 1.63 -20.15
CA ALA A 16 -10.22 1.39 -20.88
C ALA A 16 -11.01 0.20 -20.32
N GLN A 17 -10.34 -0.90 -19.96
CA GLN A 17 -10.98 -2.06 -19.31
C GLN A 17 -11.54 -1.68 -17.93
N VAL A 18 -10.78 -0.93 -17.13
CA VAL A 18 -11.24 -0.47 -15.82
C VAL A 18 -12.45 0.46 -15.95
N ARG A 19 -12.42 1.43 -16.88
CA ARG A 19 -13.57 2.30 -17.15
C ARG A 19 -14.80 1.52 -17.58
N THR A 20 -14.63 0.43 -18.34
CA THR A 20 -15.73 -0.48 -18.72
C THR A 20 -16.31 -1.18 -17.49
N LEU A 21 -15.47 -1.75 -16.63
CA LEU A 21 -15.91 -2.36 -15.37
C LEU A 21 -16.65 -1.39 -14.46
N ILE A 22 -16.21 -0.13 -14.39
CA ILE A 22 -16.86 0.93 -13.61
C ILE A 22 -18.23 1.26 -14.22
N ARG A 23 -18.29 1.50 -15.54
CA ARG A 23 -19.54 1.82 -16.25
C ARG A 23 -20.59 0.72 -16.07
N GLU A 24 -20.16 -0.54 -16.09
CA GLU A 24 -21.02 -1.71 -15.91
C GLU A 24 -21.29 -2.02 -14.42
N GLN A 25 -20.76 -1.24 -13.48
CA GLN A 25 -20.87 -1.46 -12.02
C GLN A 25 -20.37 -2.84 -11.56
N ARG A 26 -19.37 -3.39 -12.26
CA ARG A 26 -18.81 -4.74 -12.04
C ARG A 26 -17.49 -4.74 -11.29
N LEU A 27 -16.81 -3.60 -11.17
CA LEU A 27 -15.48 -3.51 -10.55
C LEU A 27 -15.45 -4.12 -9.14
N GLY A 28 -16.39 -3.70 -8.27
CA GLY A 28 -16.50 -4.24 -6.91
C GLY A 28 -16.75 -5.74 -6.87
N ALA A 29 -17.61 -6.27 -7.74
CA ALA A 29 -17.89 -7.70 -7.83
C ALA A 29 -16.65 -8.51 -8.26
N VAL A 30 -15.89 -8.02 -9.24
CA VAL A 30 -14.63 -8.63 -9.70
C VAL A 30 -13.60 -8.66 -8.58
N LEU A 31 -13.45 -7.55 -7.84
CA LEU A 31 -12.53 -7.47 -6.70
C LEU A 31 -12.95 -8.41 -5.57
N GLN A 32 -14.25 -8.46 -5.24
CA GLN A 32 -14.78 -9.33 -4.19
C GLN A 32 -14.60 -10.82 -4.53
N GLN A 33 -14.78 -11.20 -5.81
CA GLN A 33 -14.54 -12.55 -6.28
C GLN A 33 -13.06 -12.93 -6.19
N ARG A 34 -12.16 -12.01 -6.55
CA ARG A 34 -10.71 -12.24 -6.52
C ARG A 34 -10.16 -12.29 -5.09
N TYR A 35 -10.69 -11.44 -4.21
CA TYR A 35 -10.23 -11.27 -2.84
C TYR A 35 -11.38 -11.44 -1.86
N PRO A 36 -11.81 -12.68 -1.57
CA PRO A 36 -12.90 -12.92 -0.66
C PRO A 36 -12.47 -12.65 0.79
N GLY A 37 -12.93 -11.54 1.34
CA GLY A 37 -12.82 -11.21 2.77
C GLY A 37 -11.68 -10.26 3.11
N THR A 38 -11.49 -10.06 4.42
CA THR A 38 -10.55 -9.11 5.00
C THR A 38 -9.64 -9.80 6.02
N HIS A 39 -8.51 -9.18 6.33
CA HIS A 39 -7.62 -9.68 7.38
C HIS A 39 -8.07 -9.29 8.79
N SER A 40 -7.50 -9.93 9.81
CA SER A 40 -7.77 -9.64 11.24
C SER A 40 -6.82 -8.60 11.88
N VAL A 41 -5.82 -8.11 11.14
CA VAL A 41 -4.83 -7.13 11.62
C VAL A 41 -5.45 -5.73 11.74
N THR A 42 -6.05 -5.40 12.89
CA THR A 42 -6.80 -4.13 13.04
C THR A 42 -6.30 -3.21 14.16
N SER A 43 -5.37 -3.69 14.99
CA SER A 43 -4.70 -2.91 16.04
C SER A 43 -3.25 -2.58 15.66
N ASP A 44 -2.68 -1.53 16.26
CA ASP A 44 -1.26 -1.18 16.06
C ASP A 44 -0.34 -2.32 16.50
N LYS A 45 -0.69 -3.02 17.59
CA LYS A 45 0.07 -4.19 18.08
C LYS A 45 0.10 -5.31 17.04
N ALA A 46 -1.06 -5.66 16.48
CA ALA A 46 -1.15 -6.69 15.45
C ALA A 46 -0.38 -6.27 14.19
N LEU A 47 -0.49 -5.00 13.78
CA LEU A 47 0.22 -4.49 12.62
C LEU A 47 1.73 -4.51 12.83
N TYR A 48 2.21 -4.12 14.01
CA TYR A 48 3.61 -4.20 14.37
C TYR A 48 4.14 -5.63 14.26
N GLN A 49 3.44 -6.60 14.85
CA GLN A 49 3.82 -8.01 14.78
C GLN A 49 3.85 -8.51 13.33
N TYR A 50 2.86 -8.14 12.53
CA TYR A 50 2.76 -8.50 11.12
C TYR A 50 3.96 -7.97 10.31
N VAL A 51 4.21 -6.66 10.39
CA VAL A 51 5.29 -6.00 9.63
C VAL A 51 6.68 -6.47 10.09
N VAL A 52 6.91 -6.61 11.40
CA VAL A 52 8.18 -7.12 11.92
C VAL A 52 8.41 -8.59 11.54
N GLY A 53 7.35 -9.40 11.49
CA GLY A 53 7.41 -10.77 10.97
C GLY A 53 7.92 -10.81 9.53
N LEU A 54 7.35 -9.97 8.65
CA LEU A 54 7.82 -9.83 7.26
C LEU A 54 9.26 -9.33 7.18
N LYS A 55 9.60 -8.29 7.96
CA LYS A 55 10.97 -7.76 8.04
C LYS A 55 11.97 -8.86 8.42
N ASN A 56 11.66 -9.68 9.41
CA ASN A 56 12.57 -10.73 9.88
C ASN A 56 12.69 -11.89 8.89
N ALA A 57 11.64 -12.17 8.12
CA ALA A 57 11.66 -13.19 7.08
C ALA A 57 12.58 -12.79 5.90
N TYR A 58 12.50 -11.53 5.44
CA TYR A 58 13.14 -11.12 4.18
C TYR A 58 14.27 -10.10 4.31
N LEU A 59 14.28 -9.29 5.38
CA LEU A 59 15.17 -8.14 5.56
C LEU A 59 15.97 -8.23 6.87
N ARG A 60 16.57 -9.40 7.15
CA ARG A 60 17.29 -9.66 8.42
C ARG A 60 18.30 -8.56 8.78
N ASN A 61 19.05 -8.06 7.79
CA ASN A 61 20.08 -7.05 7.96
C ASN A 61 19.59 -5.58 7.81
N ALA A 62 18.30 -5.36 7.57
CA ALA A 62 17.76 -4.01 7.50
C ALA A 62 17.67 -3.39 8.92
N PRO A 63 17.68 -2.04 9.02
CA PRO A 63 17.50 -1.34 10.28
C PRO A 63 16.28 -1.83 11.07
N PRO A 64 16.32 -1.82 12.41
CA PRO A 64 15.16 -2.14 13.22
C PRO A 64 14.03 -1.13 12.94
N VAL A 65 12.78 -1.59 13.05
CA VAL A 65 11.60 -0.73 12.95
C VAL A 65 11.21 -0.29 14.35
N ASP A 66 11.39 0.99 14.65
CA ASP A 66 11.09 1.58 15.96
C ASP A 66 9.59 1.67 16.22
N LYS A 67 8.80 1.89 15.16
CA LYS A 67 7.35 2.05 15.28
C LYS A 67 6.64 1.59 14.01
N VAL A 68 5.52 0.90 14.21
CA VAL A 68 4.54 0.60 13.17
C VAL A 68 3.18 0.99 13.71
N ALA A 69 2.41 1.77 12.96
CA ALA A 69 1.08 2.22 13.39
C ALA A 69 0.13 2.44 12.23
N TRP A 70 -1.16 2.30 12.50
CA TRP A 70 -2.21 2.80 11.63
C TRP A 70 -2.28 4.32 11.71
N ASP A 71 -2.50 4.98 10.58
CA ASP A 71 -2.60 6.44 10.52
C ASP A 71 -3.84 6.88 9.74
N SER A 72 -4.75 7.60 10.39
CA SER A 72 -5.97 8.13 9.78
C SER A 72 -5.77 9.44 9.03
N LYS A 73 -4.60 10.08 9.16
CA LYS A 73 -4.26 11.33 8.48
C LYS A 73 -3.62 11.11 7.12
N ILE A 74 -3.26 9.87 6.79
CA ILE A 74 -2.73 9.52 5.47
C ILE A 74 -3.87 9.56 4.46
N HIS A 75 -3.88 10.60 3.63
CA HIS A 75 -4.72 10.67 2.45
C HIS A 75 -4.06 9.89 1.31
N VAL A 76 -4.65 8.75 0.94
CA VAL A 76 -4.09 7.84 -0.06
C VAL A 76 -4.03 8.48 -1.45
N ILE A 77 -4.84 9.51 -1.72
CA ILE A 77 -4.91 10.23 -3.01
C ILE A 77 -3.57 10.88 -3.38
N LYS A 78 -2.82 11.47 -2.44
CA LYS A 78 -1.67 12.33 -2.77
C LYS A 78 -0.41 11.58 -3.21
N ASN A 79 -0.30 10.28 -2.94
CA ASN A 79 0.84 9.43 -3.34
C ASN A 79 0.44 7.96 -3.56
N ALA A 80 -0.83 7.71 -3.92
CA ALA A 80 -1.54 6.47 -4.29
C ALA A 80 -1.31 5.16 -3.51
N LEU A 81 -0.14 4.89 -2.93
CA LEU A 81 0.25 3.62 -2.33
C LEU A 81 1.23 3.75 -1.17
N GLY A 82 1.53 4.96 -0.67
CA GLY A 82 2.40 5.12 0.49
C GLY A 82 2.73 6.58 0.74
N LEU A 83 2.46 7.08 1.95
CA LEU A 83 3.02 8.34 2.39
C LEU A 83 4.38 8.01 2.99
N HIS A 84 5.46 8.22 2.24
CA HIS A 84 6.83 8.14 2.77
C HIS A 84 6.91 8.89 4.10
N THR A 85 7.02 8.16 5.21
CA THR A 85 7.37 8.77 6.49
C THR A 85 8.41 7.94 7.21
N ALA A 86 9.55 7.74 6.56
CA ALA A 86 10.80 7.69 7.29
C ALA A 86 11.07 9.10 7.86
N VAL A 87 10.40 9.46 8.96
CA VAL A 87 10.73 10.69 9.69
C VAL A 87 12.06 10.44 10.41
N SER A 88 13.17 10.75 9.74
CA SER A 88 14.46 10.87 10.41
C SER A 88 14.45 12.15 11.24
N ARG A 89 14.07 12.06 12.52
CA ARG A 89 14.16 13.20 13.44
C ARG A 89 15.59 13.32 13.95
N ILE A 90 16.25 14.44 13.65
CA ILE A 90 17.56 14.79 14.19
C ILE A 90 17.34 15.39 15.58
N GLN A 91 17.77 14.70 16.64
CA GLN A 91 17.81 15.25 18.00
C GLN A 91 19.21 15.07 18.59
N GLY A 92 19.94 16.17 18.77
CA GLY A 92 21.27 16.19 19.37
C GLY A 92 22.39 15.69 18.46
N ALA A 93 23.64 15.94 18.85
CA ALA A 93 24.86 15.73 18.06
C ALA A 93 25.19 14.26 17.70
N LYS A 94 24.23 13.32 17.84
CA LYS A 94 24.32 11.93 17.37
C LYS A 94 22.99 11.52 16.70
N LEU A 95 23.00 11.44 15.38
CA LEU A 95 21.91 10.93 14.56
C LEU A 95 21.66 9.44 14.85
N LYS A 96 20.65 9.12 15.65
CA LYS A 96 19.97 7.82 15.54
C LYS A 96 18.73 8.01 14.69
N ALA A 97 18.81 7.63 13.42
CA ALA A 97 17.63 7.56 12.56
C ALA A 97 16.66 6.53 13.16
N LYS A 98 15.42 6.95 13.41
CA LYS A 98 14.34 6.05 13.81
C LYS A 98 13.54 5.67 12.57
N ALA A 99 13.33 4.39 12.35
CA ALA A 99 12.49 3.90 11.27
C ALA A 99 11.05 3.75 11.76
N GLU A 100 10.17 4.65 11.32
CA GLU A 100 8.73 4.55 11.53
C GLU A 100 8.05 4.08 10.23
N ILE A 101 7.11 3.15 10.34
CA ILE A 101 6.23 2.71 9.27
C ILE A 101 4.80 3.08 9.64
N ARG A 102 4.08 3.72 8.70
CA ARG A 102 2.69 4.13 8.89
C ARG A 102 1.86 3.63 7.72
N ILE A 103 0.77 2.94 8.02
CA ILE A 103 -0.15 2.45 6.99
C ILE A 103 -1.51 3.11 7.20
N ALA A 104 -2.13 3.58 6.11
CA ALA A 104 -3.41 4.26 6.15
C ALA A 104 -4.49 3.35 6.76
N THR A 105 -5.37 3.91 7.60
CA THR A 105 -6.43 3.14 8.28
C THR A 105 -7.41 2.45 7.33
N VAL A 106 -7.51 2.90 6.08
CA VAL A 106 -8.34 2.25 5.05
C VAL A 106 -7.97 0.77 4.89
N PHE A 107 -6.68 0.45 4.98
CA PHE A 107 -6.19 -0.91 4.84
C PHE A 107 -6.64 -1.83 5.97
N LYS A 108 -7.18 -1.34 7.10
CA LYS A 108 -7.78 -2.22 8.12
C LYS A 108 -8.92 -3.11 7.59
N LYS A 109 -9.59 -2.65 6.52
CA LYS A 109 -10.68 -3.37 5.84
C LYS A 109 -10.22 -4.00 4.52
N ALA A 110 -8.92 -4.02 4.25
CA ALA A 110 -8.41 -4.60 3.02
C ALA A 110 -8.38 -6.14 3.09
N PRO A 111 -8.44 -6.82 1.94
CA PRO A 111 -7.97 -8.18 1.82
C PRO A 111 -6.54 -8.35 2.33
N ALA A 112 -6.21 -9.56 2.82
CA ALA A 112 -4.89 -9.86 3.36
C ALA A 112 -3.76 -9.61 2.36
N ASP A 113 -3.98 -9.92 1.09
CA ASP A 113 -2.99 -9.72 0.02
C ASP A 113 -2.67 -8.25 -0.21
N LEU A 114 -3.66 -7.35 -0.11
CA LEU A 114 -3.43 -5.91 -0.27
C LEU A 114 -2.73 -5.32 0.95
N LEU A 115 -3.03 -5.81 2.17
CA LEU A 115 -2.24 -5.48 3.36
C LEU A 115 -0.78 -5.93 3.22
N ARG A 116 -0.57 -7.13 2.68
CA ARG A 116 0.77 -7.65 2.41
C ARG A 116 1.52 -6.78 1.43
N MET A 117 0.89 -6.39 0.34
CA MET A 117 1.48 -5.49 -0.66
C MET A 117 1.95 -4.19 -0.01
N ILE A 118 1.07 -3.47 0.70
CA ILE A 118 1.43 -2.19 1.31
C ILE A 118 2.52 -2.35 2.38
N ALA A 119 2.48 -3.41 3.19
CA ALA A 119 3.53 -3.67 4.17
C ALA A 119 4.89 -3.95 3.51
N VAL A 120 4.91 -4.68 2.41
CA VAL A 120 6.13 -4.94 1.61
C VAL A 120 6.66 -3.65 0.98
N HIS A 121 5.79 -2.80 0.44
CA HIS A 121 6.15 -1.48 -0.10
C HIS A 121 6.87 -0.63 0.96
N GLU A 122 6.25 -0.48 2.14
CA GLU A 122 6.83 0.32 3.22
C GLU A 122 8.12 -0.28 3.79
N LEU A 123 8.23 -1.61 3.84
CA LEU A 123 9.46 -2.29 4.25
C LEU A 123 10.61 -2.08 3.26
N ALA A 124 10.33 -2.06 1.96
CA ALA A 124 11.34 -1.78 0.95
C ALA A 124 11.96 -0.39 1.15
N HIS A 125 11.17 0.59 1.62
CA HIS A 125 11.66 1.93 1.97
C HIS A 125 12.67 2.01 3.12
N LEU A 126 12.87 0.92 3.86
CA LEU A 126 13.98 0.84 4.83
C LEU A 126 15.34 0.83 4.14
N LYS A 127 15.43 0.32 2.91
CA LYS A 127 16.67 0.22 2.14
C LYS A 127 16.67 1.13 0.90
N GLU A 128 15.54 1.19 0.18
CA GLU A 128 15.44 1.88 -1.10
C GLU A 128 14.46 3.07 -1.00
N LYS A 129 14.97 4.30 -1.11
CA LYS A 129 14.15 5.50 -0.89
C LYS A 129 13.32 5.91 -2.11
N GLN A 130 13.79 5.60 -3.31
CA GLN A 130 13.14 5.96 -4.57
C GLN A 130 12.44 4.73 -5.15
N HIS A 131 11.31 4.92 -5.82
CA HIS A 131 10.60 3.85 -6.54
C HIS A 131 11.27 3.53 -7.88
N ASP A 132 12.52 3.08 -7.82
CA ASP A 132 13.31 2.67 -8.98
C ASP A 132 13.39 1.14 -9.12
N LYS A 133 14.22 0.67 -10.05
CA LYS A 133 14.40 -0.77 -10.32
C LYS A 133 14.81 -1.55 -9.06
N ALA A 134 15.66 -1.00 -8.20
CA ALA A 134 16.12 -1.68 -6.99
C ALA A 134 14.99 -1.82 -5.98
N PHE A 135 14.17 -0.76 -5.81
CA PHE A 135 12.98 -0.81 -4.97
C PHE A 135 11.99 -1.90 -5.42
N TYR A 136 11.65 -1.93 -6.71
CA TYR A 136 10.71 -2.93 -7.23
C TYR A 136 11.27 -4.35 -7.17
N GLN A 137 12.57 -4.53 -7.39
CA GLN A 137 13.24 -5.83 -7.18
C GLN A 137 13.15 -6.29 -5.72
N LEU A 138 13.35 -5.38 -4.76
CA LEU A 138 13.24 -5.69 -3.35
C LEU A 138 11.81 -6.04 -2.96
N CYS A 139 10.82 -5.32 -3.50
CA CYS A 139 9.41 -5.65 -3.31
C CYS A 139 9.07 -7.04 -3.87
N CYS A 140 9.51 -7.36 -5.10
CA CYS A 140 9.28 -8.66 -5.72
C CYS A 140 9.99 -9.81 -4.99
N HIS A 141 11.13 -9.53 -4.33
CA HIS A 141 11.80 -10.51 -3.49
C HIS A 141 10.96 -10.88 -2.24
N MET A 142 10.28 -9.90 -1.64
CA MET A 142 9.39 -10.12 -0.49
C MET A 142 8.01 -10.67 -0.88
N GLU A 143 7.52 -10.28 -2.06
CA GLU A 143 6.23 -10.69 -2.60
C GLU A 143 6.32 -10.87 -4.13
N PRO A 144 6.44 -12.10 -4.64
CA PRO A 144 6.59 -12.35 -6.08
C PRO A 144 5.45 -11.81 -6.95
N ARG A 145 4.24 -11.65 -6.40
CA ARG A 145 3.08 -11.08 -7.10
C ARG A 145 2.96 -9.56 -6.92
N TYR A 146 4.00 -8.88 -6.42
CA TYR A 146 3.95 -7.49 -5.98
C TYR A 146 3.29 -6.56 -7.00
N HIS A 147 3.73 -6.56 -8.26
CA HIS A 147 3.18 -5.67 -9.28
C HIS A 147 1.68 -5.89 -9.54
N GLN A 148 1.21 -7.14 -9.49
CA GLN A 148 -0.21 -7.44 -9.62
C GLN A 148 -0.99 -6.95 -8.39
N LEU A 149 -0.46 -7.19 -7.19
CA LEU A 149 -1.10 -6.73 -5.97
C LEU A 149 -1.09 -5.20 -5.86
N GLU A 150 -0.05 -4.55 -6.38
CA GLU A 150 0.07 -3.09 -6.45
C GLU A 150 -1.06 -2.53 -7.32
N PHE A 151 -1.22 -3.06 -8.53
CA PHE A 151 -2.30 -2.70 -9.44
C PHE A 151 -3.68 -2.99 -8.83
N ASP A 152 -3.87 -4.18 -8.25
CA ASP A 152 -5.13 -4.57 -7.62
C ASP A 152 -5.46 -3.70 -6.40
N THR A 153 -4.45 -3.22 -5.67
CA THR A 153 -4.65 -2.25 -4.58
C THR A 153 -5.16 -0.93 -5.11
N ARG A 154 -4.60 -0.44 -6.22
CA ARG A 154 -5.06 0.80 -6.87
C ARG A 154 -6.51 0.65 -7.37
N LEU A 155 -6.87 -0.51 -7.94
CA LEU A 155 -8.25 -0.82 -8.30
C LEU A 155 -9.20 -0.82 -7.09
N TRP A 156 -8.77 -1.42 -5.99
CA TRP A 156 -9.54 -1.46 -4.75
C TRP A 156 -9.75 -0.06 -4.16
N LEU A 157 -8.73 0.78 -4.16
CA LEU A 157 -8.85 2.19 -3.74
C LEU A 157 -9.79 2.99 -4.66
N THR A 158 -9.75 2.77 -5.98
CA THR A 158 -10.72 3.34 -6.91
C THR A 158 -12.15 2.90 -6.56
N GLN A 159 -12.38 1.62 -6.28
CA GLN A 159 -13.71 1.13 -5.88
C GLN A 159 -14.20 1.73 -4.57
N LEU A 160 -13.31 1.96 -3.59
CA LEU A 160 -13.66 2.64 -2.34
C LEU A 160 -14.05 4.10 -2.60
N ALA A 161 -13.27 4.83 -3.39
CA ALA A 161 -13.58 6.23 -3.73
C ALA A 161 -14.94 6.36 -4.44
N LEU A 162 -15.24 5.44 -5.36
CA LEU A 162 -16.55 5.36 -6.03
C LEU A 162 -17.70 5.08 -5.05
N ALA A 163 -17.47 4.28 -4.00
CA ALA A 163 -18.48 3.94 -3.00
C ALA A 163 -18.70 5.05 -1.96
N ASP A 164 -17.64 5.79 -1.61
CA ASP A 164 -17.69 6.89 -0.63
C ASP A 164 -18.32 8.18 -1.21
N GLY A 165 -18.68 8.19 -2.50
CA GLY A 165 -19.36 9.32 -3.12
C GLY A 165 -18.45 10.49 -3.47
N GLU A 166 -17.12 10.27 -3.57
CA GLU A 166 -16.30 11.19 -4.35
C GLU A 166 -16.75 11.07 -5.80
N ASN A 167 -17.67 11.96 -6.20
CA ASN A 167 -17.85 12.31 -7.59
C ASN A 167 -16.46 12.67 -8.13
N LEU A 168 -15.92 11.78 -8.97
CA LEU A 168 -14.73 12.02 -9.78
C LEU A 168 -15.10 12.93 -10.98
N ASP A 169 -15.77 14.04 -10.66
CA ASP A 169 -16.14 15.12 -11.58
C ASP A 169 -15.34 16.39 -11.23
#